data_AF-A0A2D3PTK5-F1
#
_entry.id   AF-A0A2D3PTK5-F1
#
_cell.length_a   1.000
_cell.length_b   1.000
_cell.length_c   1.000
_cell.angle_alpha   90.00
_cell.angle_beta   90.00
_cell.angle_gamma   90.00
#
_symmetry.space_group_name_H-M   'P 1'
#
loop_
_entity.id
_entity.type
_entity.pdbx_description
1 polymer ?
#
loop_
_entity_poly.entity_id
_entity_poly.type
_entity_poly.pdbx_seq_one_letter_code
_entity_poly.pdbx_strand_id
1 'polypeptide(L)'
;MEVIKMKNRIKYLALFIIMFIFSACSGLFKFKPYFTTFVYNHRIYGIIENGKINRMGISREKVNKMNHIISNKYGIKFSSKNRIYANEDSRTYYNIKFYNDLKFILNGKEYIIPKEKIVRKERDQGDIWIEYSYPAPVDITKTNDDSYILEIGEIEILDKNGKVIKAKEKIPPLLFKKTYYRVLIKSYGGSEDIYYDGWAEDYPKDPSTLKKIY
;
A
#
# COMPACT_ATOMS: atom_id res chain seq x y z
N MET A 1 -48.48 -37.19 -18.21
CA MET A 1 -47.03 -36.95 -18.02
C MET A 1 -46.54 -35.87 -19.00
N GLU A 2 -47.18 -34.69 -19.02
CA GLU A 2 -46.81 -33.59 -19.95
C GLU A 2 -46.49 -32.26 -19.24
N VAL A 3 -47.01 -32.05 -18.03
CA VAL A 3 -46.85 -30.78 -17.27
C VAL A 3 -45.40 -30.56 -16.79
N ILE A 4 -44.64 -31.62 -16.50
CA ILE A 4 -43.25 -31.53 -16.03
C ILE A 4 -42.30 -31.01 -17.13
N LYS A 5 -42.61 -31.26 -18.41
CA LYS A 5 -41.76 -30.89 -19.55
C LYS A 5 -41.84 -29.38 -19.87
N MET A 6 -42.98 -28.73 -19.63
CA MET A 6 -43.19 -27.29 -19.89
C MET A 6 -42.51 -26.36 -18.88
N LYS A 7 -42.47 -26.73 -17.58
CA LYS A 7 -41.81 -25.91 -16.54
C LYS A 7 -40.31 -25.74 -16.79
N ASN A 8 -39.65 -26.76 -17.33
CA ASN A 8 -38.24 -26.68 -17.68
C ASN A 8 -38.00 -25.80 -18.91
N ARG A 9 -38.90 -25.82 -19.92
CA ARG A 9 -38.79 -24.99 -21.12
C ARG A 9 -38.86 -23.49 -20.83
N ILE A 10 -39.74 -23.06 -19.91
CA ILE A 10 -39.83 -21.64 -19.50
C ILE A 10 -38.55 -21.20 -18.76
N LYS A 11 -37.97 -22.07 -17.93
CA LYS A 11 -36.69 -21.80 -17.26
C LYS A 11 -35.53 -21.66 -18.26
N TYR A 12 -35.45 -22.55 -19.24
CA TYR A 12 -34.43 -22.45 -20.29
C TYR A 12 -34.62 -21.23 -21.19
N LEU A 13 -35.87 -20.86 -21.49
CA LEU A 13 -36.19 -19.64 -22.24
C LEU A 13 -35.79 -18.39 -21.46
N ALA A 14 -36.09 -18.33 -20.16
CA ALA A 14 -35.65 -17.23 -19.30
C ALA A 14 -34.11 -17.15 -19.21
N LEU A 15 -33.43 -18.29 -19.07
CA LEU A 15 -31.96 -18.35 -19.07
C LEU A 15 -31.37 -17.87 -20.41
N PHE A 16 -31.97 -18.28 -21.52
CA PHE A 16 -31.56 -17.87 -22.86
C PHE A 16 -31.77 -16.36 -23.08
N ILE A 17 -32.91 -15.80 -22.65
CA ILE A 17 -33.18 -14.36 -22.71
C ILE A 17 -32.18 -13.59 -21.84
N ILE A 18 -31.88 -14.06 -20.63
CA ILE A 18 -30.87 -13.46 -19.75
C ILE A 18 -29.50 -13.48 -20.43
N MET A 19 -29.07 -14.62 -20.97
CA MET A 19 -27.82 -14.72 -21.73
C MET A 19 -27.79 -13.80 -22.95
N PHE A 20 -28.91 -13.65 -23.65
CA PHE A 20 -29.05 -12.78 -24.83
C PHE A 20 -29.02 -11.29 -24.45
N ILE A 21 -29.63 -10.91 -23.33
CA ILE A 21 -29.55 -9.55 -22.78
C ILE A 21 -28.11 -9.26 -22.36
N PHE A 22 -27.41 -10.19 -21.70
CA PHE A 22 -26.00 -10.00 -21.33
C PHE A 22 -25.06 -9.95 -22.55
N SER A 23 -25.32 -10.73 -23.61
CA SER A 23 -24.51 -10.68 -24.83
C SER A 23 -24.80 -9.43 -25.68
N ALA A 24 -26.04 -8.96 -25.76
CA ALA A 24 -26.42 -7.73 -26.46
C ALA A 24 -26.03 -6.46 -25.69
N CYS A 25 -26.00 -6.49 -24.35
CA CYS A 25 -25.52 -5.41 -23.50
C CYS A 25 -23.99 -5.40 -23.31
N SER A 26 -23.25 -6.28 -23.97
CA SER A 26 -21.77 -6.30 -23.88
C SER A 26 -21.12 -4.99 -24.38
N GLY A 27 -21.81 -4.22 -25.24
CA GLY A 27 -21.41 -2.87 -25.67
C GLY A 27 -21.94 -1.71 -24.82
N LEU A 28 -22.76 -1.96 -23.79
CA LEU A 28 -23.42 -0.92 -22.99
C LEU A 28 -22.53 -0.34 -21.88
N PHE A 29 -21.46 -1.03 -21.49
CA PHE A 29 -20.43 -0.51 -20.59
C PHE A 29 -19.28 0.12 -21.38
N LYS A 30 -19.54 1.26 -22.04
CA LYS A 30 -18.47 2.10 -22.60
C LYS A 30 -17.68 2.72 -21.45
N PHE A 31 -16.51 2.14 -21.14
CA PHE A 31 -15.59 2.72 -20.19
C PHE A 31 -15.10 4.08 -20.69
N LYS A 32 -15.37 5.14 -19.93
CA LYS A 32 -14.86 6.48 -20.23
C LYS A 32 -13.56 6.68 -19.46
N PRO A 33 -12.43 7.00 -20.12
CA PRO A 33 -11.20 7.31 -19.42
C PRO A 33 -11.38 8.43 -18.41
N TYR A 34 -10.76 8.29 -17.24
CA TYR A 34 -10.82 9.30 -16.19
C TYR A 34 -9.51 9.39 -15.43
N PHE A 35 -9.20 10.59 -14.96
CA PHE A 35 -8.09 10.80 -14.04
C PHE A 35 -8.48 10.39 -12.64
N THR A 36 -7.57 9.73 -11.95
CA THR A 36 -7.63 9.54 -10.50
C THR A 36 -6.30 9.94 -9.87
N THR A 37 -6.33 10.28 -8.59
CA THR A 37 -5.14 10.63 -7.83
C THR A 37 -5.16 9.84 -6.53
N PHE A 38 -4.17 8.99 -6.34
CA PHE A 38 -3.95 8.25 -5.11
C PHE A 38 -2.99 9.01 -4.20
N VAL A 39 -3.26 8.95 -2.91
CA VAL A 39 -2.43 9.58 -1.87
C VAL A 39 -1.82 8.49 -1.00
N TYR A 40 -0.51 8.58 -0.79
CA TYR A 40 0.23 7.60 0.01
C TYR A 40 1.06 8.28 1.09
N ASN A 41 1.26 7.58 2.21
CA ASN A 41 2.03 8.03 3.38
C ASN A 41 3.09 7.02 3.83
N HIS A 42 3.41 6.04 2.98
CA HIS A 42 4.32 4.93 3.29
C HIS A 42 5.61 4.98 2.46
N ARG A 43 5.88 6.11 1.78
CA ARG A 43 7.12 6.33 1.02
C ARG A 43 8.20 6.92 1.93
N ILE A 44 9.36 6.26 1.96
CA ILE A 44 10.48 6.66 2.82
C ILE A 44 11.31 7.69 2.06
N TYR A 45 11.44 8.88 2.63
CA TYR A 45 12.32 9.91 2.09
C TYR A 45 13.78 9.66 2.47
N GLY A 46 14.05 9.23 3.70
CA GLY A 46 15.40 8.92 4.16
C GLY A 46 15.40 8.38 5.57
N ILE A 47 16.59 8.01 6.05
CA ILE A 47 16.81 7.69 7.45
C ILE A 47 17.25 8.96 8.20
N ILE A 48 16.99 9.04 9.49
CA ILE A 48 17.58 10.06 10.35
C ILE A 48 18.84 9.50 11.00
N GLU A 49 19.95 10.18 10.79
CA GLU A 49 21.26 9.83 11.32
C GLU A 49 21.90 11.10 11.88
N ASN A 50 22.31 11.08 13.15
CA ASN A 50 22.88 12.24 13.85
C ASN A 50 22.00 13.51 13.74
N GLY A 51 20.68 13.34 13.84
CA GLY A 51 19.71 14.43 13.74
C GLY A 51 19.52 15.00 12.33
N LYS A 52 20.14 14.42 11.30
CA LYS A 52 20.06 14.87 9.91
C LYS A 52 19.42 13.80 9.03
N ILE A 53 18.76 14.24 7.96
CA ILE A 53 18.21 13.34 6.95
C ILE A 53 19.35 12.81 6.08
N ASN A 54 19.53 11.49 6.04
CA ASN A 54 20.45 10.81 5.15
C ASN A 54 19.67 10.05 4.06
N ARG A 55 19.85 10.47 2.80
CA ARG A 55 19.26 9.80 1.61
C ARG A 55 20.18 8.75 0.99
N MET A 56 21.35 8.49 1.55
CA MET A 56 22.31 7.50 1.05
C MET A 56 22.69 7.71 -0.43
N GLY A 57 22.80 8.97 -0.86
CA GLY A 57 23.08 9.33 -2.27
C GLY A 57 21.92 9.10 -3.26
N ILE A 58 20.71 8.78 -2.78
CA ILE A 58 19.55 8.57 -3.65
C ILE A 58 18.96 9.92 -4.07
N SER A 59 18.85 10.14 -5.39
CA SER A 59 18.12 11.30 -5.95
C SER A 59 16.71 11.42 -5.38
N ARG A 60 16.26 12.66 -5.14
CA ARG A 60 14.91 12.98 -4.64
C ARG A 60 13.80 12.40 -5.52
N GLU A 61 14.01 12.32 -6.82
CA GLU A 61 13.03 11.84 -7.81
C GLU A 61 12.78 10.33 -7.72
N LYS A 62 13.72 9.56 -7.14
CA LYS A 62 13.58 8.10 -6.98
C LYS A 62 12.76 7.75 -5.74
N VAL A 63 11.48 8.13 -5.74
CA VAL A 63 10.56 8.06 -4.59
C VAL A 63 10.45 6.69 -3.93
N ASN A 64 10.64 5.60 -4.70
CA ASN A 64 10.52 4.22 -4.21
C ASN A 64 11.84 3.57 -3.80
N LYS A 65 12.98 4.15 -4.20
CA LYS A 65 14.29 3.48 -4.06
C LYS A 65 14.68 3.30 -2.60
N MET A 66 14.34 4.23 -1.73
CA MET A 66 14.61 4.10 -0.29
C MET A 66 13.77 2.98 0.35
N ASN A 67 12.48 2.82 -0.03
CA ASN A 67 11.66 1.69 0.42
C ASN A 67 12.31 0.34 0.09
N HIS A 68 12.89 0.19 -1.10
CA HIS A 68 13.60 -1.03 -1.49
C HIS A 68 14.87 -1.26 -0.65
N ILE A 69 15.65 -0.22 -0.39
CA ILE A 69 16.85 -0.34 0.46
C ILE A 69 16.48 -0.77 1.88
N ILE A 70 15.47 -0.13 2.48
CA ILE A 70 15.00 -0.48 3.82
C ILE A 70 14.43 -1.90 3.84
N SER A 71 13.67 -2.30 2.82
CA SER A 71 13.16 -3.66 2.69
C SER A 71 14.28 -4.69 2.59
N ASN A 72 15.28 -4.47 1.73
CA ASN A 72 16.37 -5.42 1.57
C ASN A 72 17.23 -5.49 2.83
N LYS A 73 17.52 -4.32 3.44
CA LYS A 73 18.39 -4.24 4.61
C LYS A 73 17.73 -4.76 5.88
N TYR A 74 16.44 -4.53 6.11
CA TYR A 74 15.77 -4.89 7.38
C TYR A 74 14.70 -5.98 7.25
N GLY A 75 14.36 -6.40 6.03
CA GLY A 75 13.36 -7.43 5.78
C GLY A 75 11.91 -6.97 5.98
N ILE A 76 11.66 -5.65 6.08
CA ILE A 76 10.32 -5.10 6.30
C ILE A 76 9.88 -4.14 5.20
N LYS A 77 8.58 -4.14 4.93
CA LYS A 77 7.92 -3.24 4.00
C LYS A 77 6.79 -2.50 4.70
N PHE A 78 6.43 -1.36 4.11
CA PHE A 78 5.37 -0.48 4.60
C PHE A 78 4.30 -0.38 3.53
N SER A 79 3.04 -0.32 3.96
CA SER A 79 1.91 -0.05 3.07
C SER A 79 0.93 0.93 3.72
N SER A 80 -0.02 1.38 2.89
CA SER A 80 -1.07 2.30 3.31
C SER A 80 -1.82 1.79 4.55
N LYS A 81 -2.40 2.74 5.29
CA LYS A 81 -3.11 2.47 6.55
C LYS A 81 -2.19 1.93 7.66
N ASN A 82 -0.95 2.43 7.71
CA ASN A 82 -0.01 2.21 8.82
C ASN A 82 0.29 0.72 9.05
N ARG A 83 0.65 0.03 7.97
CA ARG A 83 0.92 -1.41 7.98
C ARG A 83 2.39 -1.70 7.73
N ILE A 84 2.91 -2.64 8.50
CA ILE A 84 4.26 -3.18 8.39
C ILE A 84 4.12 -4.68 8.13
N TYR A 85 4.92 -5.22 7.22
CA TYR A 85 4.95 -6.66 6.96
C TYR A 85 6.36 -7.08 6.57
N ALA A 86 6.67 -8.36 6.77
CA ALA A 86 7.94 -8.95 6.43
C ALA A 86 7.72 -10.06 5.41
N ASN A 87 8.49 -10.01 4.32
CA ASN A 87 8.47 -11.02 3.29
C ASN A 87 9.81 -11.08 2.55
N GLU A 88 10.26 -12.29 2.23
CA GLU A 88 11.45 -12.48 1.38
C GLU A 88 11.12 -12.16 -0.09
N ASP A 89 9.97 -12.67 -0.55
CA ASP A 89 9.43 -12.52 -1.89
C ASP A 89 7.94 -12.16 -1.83
N SER A 90 7.22 -12.13 -2.96
CA SER A 90 5.80 -11.79 -2.98
C SER A 90 4.86 -12.85 -2.35
N ARG A 91 5.38 -14.02 -1.97
CA ARG A 91 4.63 -15.22 -1.56
C ARG A 91 4.98 -15.71 -0.15
N THR A 92 6.17 -15.43 0.35
CA THR A 92 6.70 -15.91 1.63
C THR A 92 6.59 -14.83 2.69
N TYR A 93 5.66 -15.01 3.64
CA TYR A 93 5.40 -14.05 4.71
C TYR A 93 5.97 -14.50 6.04
N TYR A 94 6.58 -13.57 6.76
CA TYR A 94 7.24 -13.80 8.04
C TYR A 94 6.58 -13.01 9.17
N ASN A 95 6.78 -13.50 10.39
CA ASN A 95 6.39 -12.78 11.59
C ASN A 95 7.45 -11.72 11.93
N ILE A 96 6.99 -10.59 12.45
CA ILE A 96 7.84 -9.53 13.00
C ILE A 96 7.66 -9.53 14.51
N LYS A 97 8.76 -9.60 15.23
CA LYS A 97 8.80 -9.41 16.68
C LYS A 97 9.32 -8.01 16.98
N PHE A 98 8.48 -7.19 17.64
CA PHE A 98 8.80 -5.83 18.05
C PHE A 98 9.30 -5.82 19.50
N TYR A 99 10.45 -5.20 19.76
CA TYR A 99 11.02 -5.12 21.10
C TYR A 99 10.67 -3.80 21.81
N ASN A 100 10.44 -2.74 21.04
CA ASN A 100 10.19 -1.39 21.52
C ASN A 100 8.78 -0.91 21.14
N ASP A 101 8.29 0.08 21.89
CA ASP A 101 7.17 0.91 21.46
C ASP A 101 7.57 1.73 20.23
N LEU A 102 6.62 1.96 19.32
CA LEU A 102 6.86 2.84 18.18
C LEU A 102 6.77 4.29 18.64
N LYS A 103 7.61 5.15 18.07
CA LYS A 103 7.47 6.60 18.23
C LYS A 103 7.09 7.21 16.90
N PHE A 104 5.95 7.89 16.89
CA PHE A 104 5.48 8.67 15.75
C PHE A 104 5.73 10.14 16.06
N ILE A 105 6.52 10.82 15.25
CA ILE A 105 6.87 12.23 15.46
C ILE A 105 6.33 13.04 14.29
N LEU A 106 5.45 13.99 14.60
CA LEU A 106 4.83 14.88 13.64
C LEU A 106 5.01 16.32 14.09
N ASN A 107 5.63 17.15 13.25
CA ASN A 107 5.90 18.56 13.53
C ASN A 107 6.57 18.78 14.91
N GLY A 108 7.52 17.91 15.26
CA GLY A 108 8.24 17.95 16.55
C GLY A 108 7.47 17.39 17.75
N LYS A 109 6.19 17.06 17.61
CA LYS A 109 5.40 16.41 18.65
C LYS A 109 5.56 14.89 18.59
N GLU A 110 5.98 14.29 19.70
CA GLU A 110 6.14 12.85 19.86
C GLU A 110 4.84 12.18 20.34
N TYR A 111 4.54 11.02 19.74
CA TYR A 111 3.45 10.14 20.13
C TYR A 111 3.99 8.73 20.29
N ILE A 112 3.83 8.16 21.48
CA ILE A 112 4.25 6.80 21.79
C ILE A 112 3.10 5.85 21.45
N ILE A 113 3.39 4.82 20.66
CA ILE A 113 2.45 3.76 20.29
C ILE A 113 2.96 2.48 20.94
N PRO A 114 2.31 2.02 22.02
CA PRO A 114 2.71 0.80 22.70
C PRO A 114 2.77 -0.38 21.74
N LYS A 115 3.81 -1.20 21.82
CA LYS A 115 3.96 -2.37 20.92
C LYS A 115 2.80 -3.37 21.06
N GLU A 116 2.15 -3.41 22.23
CA GLU A 116 0.97 -4.24 22.50
C GLU A 116 -0.25 -3.79 21.70
N LYS A 117 -0.27 -2.54 21.20
CA LYS A 117 -1.31 -2.04 20.29
C LYS A 117 -1.04 -2.34 18.82
N ILE A 118 0.10 -2.96 18.49
CA ILE A 118 0.38 -3.43 17.13
C ILE A 118 -0.42 -4.72 16.90
N VAL A 119 -1.38 -4.64 15.99
CA VAL A 119 -2.29 -5.76 15.70
C VAL A 119 -1.76 -6.57 14.54
N ARG A 120 -1.41 -7.84 14.81
CA ARG A 120 -1.14 -8.85 13.77
C ARG A 120 -2.44 -9.28 13.11
N LYS A 121 -2.46 -9.27 11.79
CA LYS A 121 -3.56 -9.80 10.98
C LYS A 121 -3.01 -10.79 9.97
N GLU A 122 -3.65 -11.94 9.92
CA GLU A 122 -3.40 -12.97 8.92
C GLU A 122 -4.53 -12.94 7.92
N ARG A 123 -4.22 -12.92 6.63
CA ARG A 123 -5.20 -13.03 5.56
C ARG A 123 -4.89 -14.23 4.72
N ASP A 124 -5.91 -15.05 4.52
CA ASP A 124 -5.85 -16.19 3.60
C ASP A 124 -6.62 -15.81 2.33
N GLN A 125 -5.87 -15.53 1.25
CA GLN A 125 -6.40 -15.30 -0.10
C GLN A 125 -5.63 -16.14 -1.12
N GLY A 126 -5.35 -17.40 -0.77
CA GLY A 126 -4.55 -18.34 -1.57
C GLY A 126 -3.08 -18.39 -1.16
N ASP A 127 -2.52 -17.25 -0.74
CA ASP A 127 -1.27 -17.15 0.03
C ASP A 127 -1.59 -16.57 1.42
N ILE A 128 -0.80 -16.91 2.44
CA ILE A 128 -0.95 -16.37 3.80
C ILE A 128 -0.21 -15.03 3.89
N TRP A 129 -0.94 -13.93 4.06
CA TRP A 129 -0.36 -12.59 4.22
C TRP A 129 -0.39 -12.19 5.69
N ILE A 130 0.79 -11.92 6.27
CA ILE A 130 0.93 -11.45 7.65
C ILE A 130 1.20 -9.95 7.63
N GLU A 131 0.27 -9.16 8.14
CA GLU A 131 0.39 -7.71 8.27
C GLU A 131 0.29 -7.28 9.73
N TYR A 132 1.07 -6.27 10.11
CA TYR A 132 1.04 -5.64 11.42
C TYR A 132 0.56 -4.21 11.26
N SER A 133 -0.64 -3.90 11.78
CA SER A 133 -1.17 -2.54 11.76
C SER A 133 -1.01 -1.87 13.11
N TYR A 134 -0.60 -0.61 13.12
CA TYR A 134 -0.49 0.19 14.34
C TYR A 134 -1.41 1.41 14.29
N PRO A 135 -1.96 1.86 15.43
CA PRO A 135 -2.85 3.01 15.48
C PRO A 135 -2.05 4.32 15.43
N ALA A 136 -1.65 4.74 14.22
CA ALA A 136 -1.00 6.04 14.07
C ALA A 136 -1.94 7.17 14.54
N PRO A 137 -1.42 8.17 15.27
CA PRO A 137 -2.24 9.25 15.84
C PRO A 137 -2.82 10.18 14.76
N VAL A 138 -2.14 10.29 13.61
CA VAL A 138 -2.52 11.15 12.50
C VAL A 138 -2.34 10.40 11.19
N ASP A 139 -3.32 10.49 10.30
CA ASP A 139 -3.21 10.03 8.92
C ASP A 139 -2.89 11.22 8.01
N ILE A 140 -1.61 11.40 7.70
CA ILE A 140 -1.16 12.54 6.90
C ILE A 140 -1.78 12.55 5.49
N THR A 141 -2.33 11.44 4.98
CA THR A 141 -3.05 11.45 3.69
C THR A 141 -4.34 12.28 3.71
N LYS A 142 -4.81 12.63 4.91
CA LYS A 142 -6.04 13.39 5.17
C LYS A 142 -5.79 14.76 5.78
N THR A 143 -4.52 15.14 5.97
CA THR A 143 -4.14 16.43 6.55
C THR A 143 -3.23 17.21 5.61
N ASN A 144 -2.92 18.45 5.97
CA ASN A 144 -1.96 19.28 5.25
C ASN A 144 -0.50 18.94 5.61
N ASP A 145 -0.26 17.97 6.51
CA ASP A 145 1.09 17.57 6.89
C ASP A 145 1.71 16.72 5.79
N ASP A 146 2.94 17.04 5.36
CA ASP A 146 3.59 16.31 4.27
C ASP A 146 4.58 15.25 4.73
N SER A 147 4.87 15.16 6.03
CA SER A 147 5.84 14.19 6.54
C SER A 147 5.65 13.84 8.01
N TYR A 148 6.15 12.68 8.40
CA TYR A 148 6.32 12.27 9.80
C TYR A 148 7.56 11.38 9.93
N ILE A 149 8.11 11.31 11.14
CA ILE A 149 9.15 10.34 11.47
C ILE A 149 8.51 9.17 12.21
N LEU A 150 8.93 7.96 11.87
CA LEU A 150 8.59 6.74 12.61
C LEU A 150 9.87 6.10 13.14
N GLU A 151 9.96 5.96 14.46
CA GLU A 151 10.96 5.14 15.12
C GLU A 151 10.33 3.79 15.48
N ILE A 152 10.85 2.72 14.90
CA ILE A 152 10.34 1.36 15.12
C ILE A 152 11.11 0.65 16.26
N GLY A 153 12.35 1.08 16.48
CA GLY A 153 13.25 0.44 17.44
C GLY A 153 13.87 -0.84 16.86
N GLU A 154 14.01 -1.85 17.71
CA GLU A 154 14.59 -3.14 17.35
C GLU A 154 13.50 -4.13 16.94
N ILE A 155 13.79 -4.88 15.87
CA ILE A 155 12.93 -5.95 15.39
C ILE A 155 13.72 -7.23 15.14
N GLU A 156 13.03 -8.36 15.12
CA GLU A 156 13.53 -9.66 14.67
C GLU A 156 12.51 -10.28 13.71
N ILE A 157 12.99 -10.92 12.64
CA ILE A 157 12.12 -11.58 11.65
C ILE A 157 12.15 -13.08 11.88
N LEU A 158 10.96 -13.66 12.03
CA LEU A 158 10.77 -15.07 12.36
C LEU A 158 9.96 -15.77 11.28
N ASP A 159 10.26 -17.04 11.01
CA ASP A 159 9.39 -17.87 10.18
C ASP A 159 8.06 -18.20 10.90
N LYS A 160 7.22 -19.00 10.24
CA LYS A 160 5.95 -19.47 10.79
C LYS A 160 6.09 -20.33 12.05
N ASN A 161 7.25 -20.96 12.26
CA ASN A 161 7.54 -21.82 13.41
C ASN A 161 8.26 -21.05 14.53
N GLY A 162 8.52 -19.75 14.35
CA GLY A 162 9.25 -18.93 15.31
C GLY A 162 10.78 -19.03 15.20
N LYS A 163 11.33 -19.67 14.15
CA LYS A 163 12.77 -19.70 13.90
C LYS A 163 13.21 -18.33 13.37
N VAL A 164 14.34 -17.83 13.88
CA VAL A 164 14.94 -16.58 13.44
C VAL A 164 15.43 -16.69 11.99
N ILE A 165 14.89 -15.85 11.12
CA ILE A 165 15.32 -15.66 9.72
C ILE A 165 16.22 -14.44 9.60
N LYS A 166 15.91 -13.37 10.36
CA LYS A 166 16.78 -12.21 10.50
C LYS A 166 16.93 -11.87 11.97
N ALA A 167 18.18 -11.82 12.40
CA ALA A 167 18.54 -11.51 13.78
C ALA A 167 18.03 -10.13 14.22
N LYS A 168 17.92 -9.96 15.53
CA LYS A 168 17.52 -8.71 16.15
C LYS A 168 18.40 -7.54 15.65
N GLU A 169 17.78 -6.55 15.03
CA GLU A 169 18.46 -5.37 14.49
C GLU A 169 17.66 -4.09 14.77
N LYS A 170 18.37 -3.01 15.10
CA LYS A 170 17.79 -1.68 15.29
C LYS A 170 17.56 -0.98 13.95
N ILE A 171 16.32 -0.57 13.70
CA ILE A 171 15.98 0.25 12.54
C ILE A 171 16.23 1.73 12.89
N PRO A 172 16.96 2.49 12.06
CA PRO A 172 17.08 3.93 12.25
C PRO A 172 15.71 4.59 12.11
N PRO A 173 15.47 5.77 12.72
CA PRO A 173 14.26 6.53 12.48
C PRO A 173 14.07 6.79 10.98
N LEU A 174 12.85 6.60 10.50
CA LEU A 174 12.52 6.72 9.09
C LEU A 174 11.67 7.97 8.88
N LEU A 175 12.10 8.86 7.98
CA LEU A 175 11.29 9.99 7.54
C LEU A 175 10.38 9.52 6.40
N PHE A 176 9.08 9.49 6.67
CA PHE A 176 8.05 9.23 5.67
C PHE A 176 7.53 10.55 5.10
N LYS A 177 7.24 10.55 3.80
CA LYS A 177 6.61 11.68 3.12
C LYS A 177 5.32 11.29 2.43
N LYS A 178 4.41 12.26 2.36
CA LYS A 178 3.20 12.19 1.53
C LYS A 178 3.63 12.21 0.06
N THR A 179 3.03 11.33 -0.73
CA THR A 179 3.22 11.30 -2.18
C THR A 179 1.87 11.23 -2.88
N TYR A 180 1.81 11.80 -4.08
CA TYR A 180 0.68 11.62 -4.97
C TYR A 180 1.07 10.73 -6.15
N TYR A 181 0.10 9.93 -6.59
CA TYR A 181 0.19 9.12 -7.79
C TYR A 181 -1.02 9.43 -8.67
N ARG A 182 -0.81 10.18 -9.74
CA ARG A 182 -1.87 10.60 -10.66
C ARG A 182 -1.80 9.77 -11.92
N VAL A 183 -2.91 9.14 -12.26
CA VAL A 183 -3.02 8.29 -13.45
C VAL A 183 -4.28 8.58 -14.24
N LEU A 184 -4.19 8.38 -15.55
CA LEU A 184 -5.35 8.27 -16.43
C LEU A 184 -5.69 6.79 -16.59
N ILE A 185 -6.82 6.35 -16.05
CA ILE A 185 -7.32 4.99 -16.25
C ILE A 185 -8.02 4.96 -17.61
N LYS A 186 -7.56 4.10 -18.53
CA LYS A 186 -8.04 4.04 -19.92
C LYS A 186 -9.04 2.91 -20.18
N SER A 187 -9.04 1.87 -19.35
CA SER A 187 -9.94 0.74 -19.50
C SER A 187 -10.25 0.04 -18.17
N TYR A 188 -11.36 -0.71 -18.14
CA TYR A 188 -11.67 -1.65 -17.08
C TYR A 188 -10.69 -2.83 -17.18
N GLY A 189 -9.71 -2.90 -16.27
CA GLY A 189 -8.66 -3.94 -16.31
C GLY A 189 -7.22 -3.44 -16.28
N GLY A 190 -6.98 -2.13 -16.15
CA GLY A 190 -5.69 -1.63 -15.67
C GLY A 190 -4.72 -1.07 -16.70
N SER A 191 -5.19 -0.68 -17.89
CA SER A 191 -4.37 0.19 -18.73
C SER A 191 -4.39 1.60 -18.14
N GLU A 192 -3.26 2.04 -17.58
CA GLU A 192 -3.12 3.38 -17.03
C GLU A 192 -1.91 4.11 -17.64
N ASP A 193 -2.03 5.43 -17.79
CA ASP A 193 -0.91 6.31 -18.08
C ASP A 193 -0.58 7.10 -16.82
N ILE A 194 0.70 7.15 -16.46
CA ILE A 194 1.17 7.87 -15.27
C ILE A 194 1.43 9.33 -15.65
N TYR A 195 0.89 10.25 -14.86
CA TYR A 195 1.07 11.70 -15.02
C TYR A 195 1.85 12.30 -13.85
N TYR A 196 1.90 11.60 -12.72
CA TYR A 196 2.68 12.02 -11.55
C TYR A 196 2.95 10.83 -10.64
N ASP A 197 4.20 10.67 -10.20
CA ASP A 197 4.61 9.80 -9.08
C ASP A 197 5.69 10.54 -8.30
N GLY A 198 5.27 11.30 -7.28
CA GLY A 198 6.13 12.31 -6.68
C GLY A 198 5.69 12.77 -5.31
N TRP A 199 6.52 13.63 -4.69
CA TRP A 199 6.25 14.19 -3.36
C TRP A 199 5.05 15.14 -3.39
N ALA A 200 4.24 15.15 -2.34
CA ALA A 200 3.04 15.96 -2.32
C ALA A 200 3.34 17.47 -2.36
N GLU A 201 4.45 17.90 -1.75
CA GLU A 201 4.85 19.31 -1.73
C GLU A 201 5.23 19.88 -3.11
N ASP A 202 5.58 19.03 -4.07
CA ASP A 202 5.90 19.44 -5.45
C ASP A 202 4.69 19.36 -6.39
N TYR A 203 3.56 18.85 -5.90
CA TYR A 203 2.40 18.62 -6.75
C TYR A 203 1.75 19.94 -7.19
N PRO A 204 1.46 20.12 -8.49
CA PRO A 204 0.95 21.39 -8.99
C PRO A 204 -0.45 21.68 -8.47
N LYS A 205 -0.73 22.97 -8.19
CA LYS A 205 -2.07 23.45 -7.84
C LYS A 205 -3.08 23.19 -8.94
N ASP A 206 -2.64 23.22 -10.20
CA ASP A 206 -3.42 22.83 -11.37
C ASP A 206 -2.87 21.54 -12.00
N PRO A 207 -3.45 20.37 -11.68
CA PRO A 207 -3.02 19.08 -12.22
C PRO A 207 -3.24 18.90 -13.72
N SER A 208 -3.98 19.79 -14.39
CA SER A 208 -4.15 19.74 -15.85
C SER A 208 -2.85 20.04 -16.61
N THR A 209 -1.90 20.69 -15.94
CA THR A 209 -0.57 21.02 -16.48
C THR A 209 0.39 19.83 -16.54
N LEU A 210 0.05 18.72 -15.86
CA LEU A 210 0.89 17.53 -15.80
C LEU A 210 0.97 16.87 -17.18
N LYS A 211 2.19 16.46 -17.55
CA LYS A 211 2.44 15.67 -18.75
C LYS A 211 2.59 14.20 -18.38
N LYS A 212 2.23 13.34 -19.33
CA LYS A 212 2.46 11.90 -19.22
C LYS A 212 3.96 11.63 -19.01
N ILE A 213 4.26 10.77 -18.04
CA ILE A 213 5.59 10.21 -17.80
C ILE A 213 5.79 9.02 -18.76
N TYR A 214 6.95 8.96 -19.40
CA TYR A 214 7.34 7.91 -20.34
C TYR A 214 8.31 6.92 -19.70
#